data_AF-H5YNR0-F1
#
_entry.id   AF-H5YNR0-F1
#
_cell.length_a   1.000
_cell.length_b   1.000
_cell.length_c   1.000
_cell.angle_alpha   90.00
_cell.angle_beta   90.00
_cell.angle_gamma   90.00
#
_symmetry.space_group_name_H-M   'P 1'
#
loop_
_entity.id
_entity.type
_entity.pdbx_description
1 polymer ?
#
loop_
_entity_poly.entity_id
_entity_poly.type
_entity_poly.pdbx_seq_one_letter_code
_entity_poly.pdbx_strand_id
1 'polypeptide(L)'
;MAVSERDEIEETALPAILVKRSDLPVPLTHRARSFFGGLPRLPPELEWPTAEVRANETLETVALTFVAQIDLVEVPGSGWSPLPNRGTLYFFCSSVFVGEGRPPCRVLYGTAAGDAYPDRAPPSDLMPLAGTDGDAQVKWLDPALDFHSKIEFKYPLSFQVFRDFYFHEDAVGGELMIAELCKALGPGEPRGPDFLQFRMASEYEKDDHWPFNWLLINHVVRSVLSHVVRDLTPRYSYKPLNDEGVAELKRLRAGAIGWLERCRALTPMDDVDADTRAIFRAWWTDVVHTYENVKQYVYTYSSTIASDLGNAINHTIRCMAEQNVEALDEVPLSYLTNFARRNHWKTPTIRDGQYRHFNTALHQMLGYGSGPQDATEQHFEDILLLQMQGDRAFLDWHANIGCTLHFWIDRDALDRLDFAKVVATYECD
;
A
#
# COMPACT_ATOMS: atom_id res chain seq x y z
N MET A 1 -12.51 26.80 -39.75
CA MET A 1 -13.11 26.89 -38.41
C MET A 1 -11.98 26.65 -37.43
N ALA A 2 -11.86 27.43 -36.36
CA ALA A 2 -10.87 27.13 -35.33
C ALA A 2 -11.19 25.75 -34.73
N VAL A 3 -10.18 24.91 -34.54
CA VAL A 3 -10.28 23.64 -33.83
C VAL A 3 -10.65 23.99 -32.38
N SER A 4 -11.57 23.26 -31.75
CA SER A 4 -11.92 23.54 -30.35
C SER A 4 -10.82 23.01 -29.43
N GLU A 5 -10.64 23.61 -28.25
CA GLU A 5 -9.69 23.14 -27.22
C GLU A 5 -9.86 21.63 -26.92
N ARG A 6 -11.11 21.17 -26.90
CA ARG A 6 -11.43 19.74 -26.77
C ARG A 6 -10.85 18.90 -27.91
N ASP A 7 -11.00 19.36 -29.15
CA ASP A 7 -10.50 18.66 -30.33
C ASP A 7 -8.95 18.62 -30.30
N GLU A 8 -8.30 19.71 -29.89
CA GLU A 8 -6.84 19.78 -29.73
C GLU A 8 -6.33 18.76 -28.70
N ILE A 9 -6.99 18.65 -27.53
CA ILE A 9 -6.63 17.65 -26.51
C ILE A 9 -6.91 16.23 -27.00
N GLU A 10 -8.04 16.00 -27.68
CA GLU A 10 -8.36 14.68 -28.22
C GLU A 10 -7.36 14.18 -29.27
N GLU A 11 -6.72 15.09 -30.02
CA GLU A 11 -5.63 14.77 -30.96
C GLU A 11 -4.37 14.26 -30.25
N THR A 12 -4.16 14.61 -28.98
CA THR A 12 -3.03 14.11 -28.17
C THR A 12 -3.25 12.71 -27.61
N ALA A 13 -4.43 12.12 -27.76
CA ALA A 13 -4.77 10.89 -27.05
C ALA A 13 -3.83 9.72 -27.38
N LEU A 14 -3.26 9.11 -26.35
CA LEU A 14 -2.48 7.88 -26.44
C LEU A 14 -3.27 6.68 -25.90
N PRO A 15 -3.09 5.49 -26.50
CA PRO A 15 -3.61 4.27 -25.89
C PRO A 15 -2.83 3.97 -24.61
N ALA A 16 -3.56 3.69 -23.54
CA ALA A 16 -3.03 3.36 -22.23
C ALA A 16 -3.78 2.17 -21.63
N ILE A 17 -3.25 1.62 -20.55
CA ILE A 17 -3.78 0.42 -19.91
C ILE A 17 -3.98 0.71 -18.43
N LEU A 18 -5.22 0.66 -17.97
CA LEU A 18 -5.56 0.64 -16.55
C LEU A 18 -5.17 -0.71 -15.97
N VAL A 19 -4.48 -0.68 -14.84
CA VAL A 19 -4.11 -1.86 -14.06
C VAL A 19 -4.99 -1.92 -12.82
N LYS A 20 -5.93 -2.86 -12.79
CA LYS A 20 -6.85 -3.04 -11.68
C LYS A 20 -6.49 -4.29 -10.89
N ARG A 21 -6.19 -4.10 -9.60
CA ARG A 21 -6.02 -5.20 -8.66
C ARG A 21 -7.36 -5.74 -8.12
N SER A 22 -7.33 -6.92 -7.49
CA SER A 22 -8.44 -7.43 -6.69
C SER A 22 -8.71 -6.57 -5.45
N ASP A 23 -9.94 -6.64 -4.94
CA ASP A 23 -10.34 -5.90 -3.73
C ASP A 23 -9.82 -6.56 -2.44
N LEU A 24 -9.46 -7.83 -2.46
CA LEU A 24 -8.88 -8.53 -1.32
C LEU A 24 -7.61 -9.25 -1.77
N PRO A 25 -6.65 -9.44 -0.85
CA PRO A 25 -5.55 -10.31 -1.16
C PRO A 25 -6.01 -11.76 -1.25
N VAL A 26 -5.17 -12.57 -1.89
CA VAL A 26 -5.38 -14.00 -2.08
C VAL A 26 -4.20 -14.77 -1.48
N PRO A 27 -4.37 -16.06 -1.16
CA PRO A 27 -3.26 -16.92 -0.74
C PRO A 27 -2.06 -16.82 -1.69
N LEU A 28 -0.82 -16.91 -1.18
CA LEU A 28 0.39 -16.90 -2.02
C LEU A 28 0.32 -17.95 -3.15
N THR A 29 -0.26 -19.11 -2.83
CA THR A 29 -0.46 -20.24 -3.76
C THR A 29 -1.48 -19.98 -4.88
N HIS A 30 -2.19 -18.85 -4.87
CA HIS A 30 -3.18 -18.49 -5.88
C HIS A 30 -2.58 -18.42 -7.29
N ARG A 31 -3.32 -18.88 -8.31
CA ARG A 31 -2.81 -19.13 -9.67
C ARG A 31 -2.66 -17.89 -10.57
N ALA A 32 -2.92 -16.70 -10.05
CA ALA A 32 -2.75 -15.46 -10.84
C ALA A 32 -1.34 -15.35 -11.42
N ARG A 33 -1.25 -14.89 -12.68
CA ARG A 33 0.03 -14.70 -13.40
C ARG A 33 0.53 -13.27 -13.28
N SER A 34 -0.39 -12.31 -13.29
CA SER A 34 -0.11 -10.91 -12.94
C SER A 34 -0.67 -10.57 -11.56
N PHE A 35 0.16 -9.99 -10.71
CA PHE A 35 -0.19 -9.60 -9.35
C PHE A 35 0.74 -8.50 -8.81
N PHE A 36 0.23 -7.68 -7.91
CA PHE A 36 1.07 -6.86 -7.03
C PHE A 36 1.35 -7.59 -5.71
N GLY A 37 2.48 -7.27 -5.09
CA GLY A 37 2.92 -7.82 -3.80
C GLY A 37 3.09 -9.35 -3.78
N GLY A 38 3.21 -9.95 -2.61
CA GLY A 38 3.47 -11.37 -2.45
C GLY A 38 4.89 -11.77 -2.84
N LEU A 39 5.04 -13.00 -3.32
CA LEU A 39 6.32 -13.53 -3.78
C LEU A 39 6.35 -13.67 -5.30
N PRO A 40 7.44 -13.25 -5.98
CA PRO A 40 7.57 -13.42 -7.41
C PRO A 40 7.78 -14.90 -7.76
N ARG A 41 7.29 -15.29 -8.93
CA ARG A 41 7.61 -16.59 -9.56
C ARG A 41 8.83 -16.43 -10.45
N LEU A 42 9.92 -15.98 -9.84
CA LEU A 42 11.12 -15.55 -10.52
C LEU A 42 11.91 -16.77 -11.06
N PRO A 43 12.23 -16.81 -12.38
CA PRO A 43 13.06 -17.85 -12.97
C PRO A 43 14.39 -18.03 -12.20
N PRO A 44 14.90 -19.26 -12.06
CA PRO A 44 16.11 -19.53 -11.29
C PRO A 44 17.36 -18.81 -11.82
N GLU A 45 17.42 -18.56 -13.13
CA GLU A 45 18.50 -17.83 -13.81
C GLU A 45 18.49 -16.31 -13.56
N LEU A 46 17.37 -15.76 -13.11
CA LEU A 46 17.28 -14.35 -12.73
C LEU A 46 17.60 -14.21 -11.24
N GLU A 47 18.51 -13.31 -10.90
CA GLU A 47 18.86 -13.03 -9.51
C GLU A 47 17.85 -12.06 -8.89
N TRP A 48 17.62 -12.21 -7.58
CA TRP A 48 16.83 -11.22 -6.84
C TRP A 48 17.64 -9.92 -6.78
N PRO A 49 17.11 -8.79 -7.27
CA PRO A 49 17.92 -7.58 -7.38
C PRO A 49 18.31 -6.97 -6.04
N THR A 50 19.53 -6.45 -5.96
CA THR A 50 20.03 -5.71 -4.80
C THR A 50 20.42 -4.28 -5.18
N ALA A 51 20.42 -3.37 -4.21
CA ALA A 51 20.90 -2.00 -4.38
C ALA A 51 21.44 -1.43 -3.06
N GLU A 52 22.25 -0.38 -3.16
CA GLU A 52 22.58 0.46 -2.00
C GLU A 52 21.37 1.35 -1.68
N VAL A 53 20.84 1.23 -0.47
CA VAL A 53 19.73 2.04 0.06
C VAL A 53 20.15 2.70 1.36
N ARG A 54 19.57 3.85 1.68
CA ARG A 54 19.79 4.52 2.97
C ARG A 54 18.67 4.17 3.95
N ALA A 55 18.72 2.98 4.54
CA ALA A 55 17.81 2.60 5.63
C ALA A 55 18.40 3.02 6.99
N ASN A 56 17.58 3.58 7.89
CA ASN A 56 18.01 4.06 9.22
C ASN A 56 19.24 5.01 9.19
N GLU A 57 19.28 5.96 8.23
CA GLU A 57 20.37 6.93 8.03
C GLU A 57 21.73 6.36 7.56
N THR A 58 21.92 5.04 7.57
CA THR A 58 23.12 4.34 7.10
C THR A 58 22.95 3.80 5.68
N LEU A 59 24.01 3.84 4.87
CA LEU A 59 24.01 3.22 3.54
C LEU A 59 24.29 1.72 3.69
N GLU A 60 23.42 0.88 3.16
CA GLU A 60 23.55 -0.57 3.16
C GLU A 60 23.13 -1.17 1.81
N THR A 61 23.78 -2.27 1.41
CA THR A 61 23.33 -3.05 0.25
C THR A 61 22.28 -4.05 0.71
N VAL A 62 21.06 -3.95 0.18
CA VAL A 62 19.94 -4.82 0.53
C VAL A 62 19.28 -5.40 -0.71
N ALA A 63 18.56 -6.50 -0.53
CA ALA A 63 17.62 -7.00 -1.53
C ALA A 63 16.44 -6.03 -1.69
N LEU A 64 16.09 -5.70 -2.93
CA LEU A 64 14.99 -4.78 -3.23
C LEU A 64 13.64 -5.43 -2.94
N THR A 65 12.66 -4.61 -2.54
CA THR A 65 11.27 -5.05 -2.35
C THR A 65 10.67 -5.45 -3.69
N PHE A 66 10.03 -6.62 -3.72
CA PHE A 66 9.23 -7.04 -4.87
C PHE A 66 7.90 -6.27 -4.91
N VAL A 67 7.63 -5.62 -6.04
CA VAL A 67 6.48 -4.72 -6.22
C VAL A 67 5.37 -5.42 -7.02
N ALA A 68 5.73 -5.97 -8.19
CA ALA A 68 4.76 -6.49 -9.13
C ALA A 68 5.35 -7.56 -10.05
N GLN A 69 4.50 -8.49 -10.47
CA GLN A 69 4.74 -9.39 -11.59
C GLN A 69 3.63 -9.20 -12.61
N ILE A 70 3.97 -9.06 -13.89
CA ILE A 70 3.00 -8.85 -14.97
C ILE A 70 3.35 -9.80 -16.12
N ASP A 71 2.46 -10.75 -16.41
CA ASP A 71 2.55 -11.61 -17.59
C ASP A 71 2.00 -10.84 -18.80
N LEU A 72 2.86 -10.58 -19.78
CA LEU A 72 2.55 -9.75 -20.94
C LEU A 72 1.51 -10.39 -21.87
N VAL A 73 1.19 -11.68 -21.70
CA VAL A 73 0.06 -12.29 -22.41
C VAL A 73 -1.30 -11.79 -21.91
N GLU A 74 -1.38 -11.31 -20.67
CA GLU A 74 -2.61 -10.77 -20.06
C GLU A 74 -2.79 -9.28 -20.36
N VAL A 75 -1.72 -8.60 -20.78
CA VAL A 75 -1.72 -7.16 -21.08
C VAL A 75 -2.34 -6.92 -22.46
N PRO A 76 -3.46 -6.17 -22.56
CA PRO A 76 -4.08 -5.87 -23.83
C PRO A 76 -3.18 -4.93 -24.64
N GLY A 77 -3.15 -5.11 -25.96
CA GLY A 77 -2.41 -4.20 -26.82
C GLY A 77 -1.66 -4.83 -27.98
N SER A 78 -1.92 -6.11 -28.26
CA SER A 78 -1.40 -6.81 -29.44
C SER A 78 -1.59 -5.96 -30.70
N GLY A 79 -0.48 -5.50 -31.27
CA GLY A 79 -0.44 -4.75 -32.53
C GLY A 79 -0.25 -3.23 -32.39
N TRP A 80 -0.34 -2.65 -31.19
CA TRP A 80 -0.05 -1.22 -30.97
C TRP A 80 0.85 -0.95 -29.76
N SER A 81 0.88 -1.84 -28.77
CA SER A 81 1.76 -1.72 -27.62
C SER A 81 3.22 -1.94 -28.04
N PRO A 82 4.18 -1.13 -27.54
CA PRO A 82 5.61 -1.35 -27.76
C PRO A 82 6.16 -2.50 -26.90
N LEU A 83 5.38 -3.04 -25.96
CA LEU A 83 5.82 -4.11 -25.09
C LEU A 83 5.92 -5.45 -25.84
N PRO A 84 6.78 -6.38 -25.37
CA PRO A 84 6.77 -7.75 -25.87
C PRO A 84 5.38 -8.38 -25.72
N ASN A 85 4.96 -9.18 -26.69
CA ASN A 85 3.65 -9.85 -26.64
C ASN A 85 3.61 -11.06 -25.69
N ARG A 86 4.75 -11.45 -25.09
CA ARG A 86 4.92 -12.63 -24.25
C ARG A 86 6.06 -12.43 -23.26
N GLY A 87 6.07 -13.26 -22.23
CA GLY A 87 7.04 -13.21 -21.14
C GLY A 87 6.47 -12.43 -19.96
N THR A 88 7.28 -12.30 -18.92
CA THR A 88 6.87 -11.73 -17.64
C THR A 88 7.83 -10.63 -17.23
N LEU A 89 7.28 -9.49 -16.84
CA LEU A 89 8.01 -8.40 -16.19
C LEU A 89 7.93 -8.56 -14.67
N TYR A 90 9.06 -8.36 -14.00
CA TYR A 90 9.17 -8.37 -12.54
C TYR A 90 9.71 -7.02 -12.07
N PHE A 91 8.98 -6.34 -11.21
CA PHE A 91 9.29 -5.00 -10.73
C PHE A 91 9.80 -5.07 -9.30
N PHE A 92 10.96 -4.46 -9.07
CA PHE A 92 11.58 -4.33 -7.76
C PHE A 92 11.96 -2.88 -7.50
N CYS A 93 11.78 -2.43 -6.26
CA CYS A 93 12.10 -1.07 -5.84
C CYS A 93 12.56 -1.05 -4.38
N SER A 94 13.32 -0.04 -3.98
CA SER A 94 13.45 0.31 -2.57
C SER A 94 12.06 0.67 -2.04
N SER A 95 11.69 0.18 -0.86
CA SER A 95 10.51 0.68 -0.15
C SER A 95 10.84 1.88 0.74
N VAL A 96 12.13 2.23 0.90
CA VAL A 96 12.55 3.45 1.59
C VAL A 96 12.45 4.61 0.61
N PHE A 97 11.46 5.47 0.81
CA PHE A 97 11.26 6.64 -0.05
C PHE A 97 11.59 7.98 0.60
N VAL A 98 11.95 7.98 1.88
CA VAL A 98 12.17 9.23 2.63
C VAL A 98 13.34 10.00 2.03
N GLY A 99 13.01 11.11 1.37
CA GLY A 99 13.98 11.99 0.70
C GLY A 99 14.47 11.48 -0.67
N GLU A 100 13.92 10.38 -1.19
CA GLU A 100 14.31 9.80 -2.48
C GLU A 100 13.24 10.03 -3.53
N GLY A 101 13.40 11.06 -4.38
CA GLY A 101 12.54 11.27 -5.55
C GLY A 101 12.77 10.25 -6.68
N ARG A 102 13.87 9.48 -6.60
CA ARG A 102 14.28 8.47 -7.58
C ARG A 102 14.77 7.21 -6.86
N PRO A 103 13.85 6.40 -6.29
CA PRO A 103 14.23 5.25 -5.50
C PRO A 103 14.99 4.21 -6.35
N PRO A 104 15.99 3.52 -5.79
CA PRO A 104 16.66 2.42 -6.47
C PRO A 104 15.65 1.37 -6.94
N CYS A 105 15.64 1.08 -8.24
CA CYS A 105 14.72 0.12 -8.84
C CYS A 105 15.41 -0.83 -9.80
N ARG A 106 14.80 -1.99 -10.03
CA ARG A 106 15.17 -2.93 -11.09
C ARG A 106 13.92 -3.55 -11.69
N VAL A 107 13.88 -3.61 -13.02
CA VAL A 107 12.88 -4.39 -13.74
C VAL A 107 13.58 -5.51 -14.46
N LEU A 108 13.07 -6.73 -14.30
CA LEU A 108 13.59 -7.91 -14.96
C LEU A 108 12.57 -8.40 -15.99
N TYR A 109 13.06 -8.93 -17.11
CA TYR A 109 12.24 -9.59 -18.12
C TYR A 109 12.64 -11.06 -18.22
N GLY A 110 11.66 -11.94 -18.04
CA GLY A 110 11.79 -13.37 -18.29
C GLY A 110 10.92 -13.80 -19.47
N THR A 111 11.42 -14.68 -20.34
CA THR A 111 10.65 -15.16 -21.50
C THR A 111 9.54 -16.15 -21.15
N ALA A 112 9.55 -16.66 -19.92
CA ALA A 112 8.55 -17.60 -19.41
C ALA A 112 7.24 -16.88 -19.00
N ALA A 113 6.14 -17.64 -18.99
CA ALA A 113 4.86 -17.18 -18.46
C ALA A 113 4.91 -16.98 -16.93
N GLY A 114 4.00 -16.15 -16.41
CA GLY A 114 4.00 -15.75 -15.01
C GLY A 114 3.66 -16.87 -14.01
N ASP A 115 3.23 -18.03 -14.49
CA ASP A 115 2.96 -19.24 -13.69
C ASP A 115 3.95 -20.38 -13.96
N ALA A 116 5.04 -20.12 -14.69
CA ALA A 116 6.00 -21.16 -15.07
C ALA A 116 6.85 -21.69 -13.91
N TYR A 117 7.02 -20.90 -12.84
CA TYR A 117 7.89 -21.20 -11.71
C TYR A 117 7.13 -21.13 -10.38
N PRO A 118 7.60 -21.83 -9.33
CA PRO A 118 7.07 -21.65 -7.98
C PRO A 118 7.42 -20.26 -7.43
N ASP A 119 6.72 -19.86 -6.38
CA ASP A 119 7.02 -18.63 -5.65
C ASP A 119 8.45 -18.71 -5.06
N ARG A 120 9.24 -17.64 -5.21
CA ARG A 120 10.62 -17.56 -4.74
C ARG A 120 10.66 -16.96 -3.34
N ALA A 121 11.28 -17.67 -2.40
CA ALA A 121 11.51 -17.18 -1.05
C ALA A 121 12.34 -15.88 -1.07
N PRO A 122 12.05 -14.92 -0.18
CA PRO A 122 12.82 -13.68 -0.09
C PRO A 122 14.26 -13.98 0.36
N PRO A 123 15.24 -13.20 -0.10
CA PRO A 123 16.58 -13.18 0.47
C PRO A 123 16.56 -12.83 1.97
N SER A 124 17.53 -13.34 2.73
CA SER A 124 17.63 -13.06 4.18
C SER A 124 17.91 -11.60 4.51
N ASP A 125 18.57 -10.90 3.59
CA ASP A 125 18.90 -9.48 3.60
C ASP A 125 17.80 -8.60 2.97
N LEU A 126 16.60 -9.15 2.75
CA LEU A 126 15.43 -8.33 2.43
C LEU A 126 15.07 -7.46 3.64
N MET A 127 15.09 -6.16 3.40
CA MET A 127 14.75 -5.15 4.39
C MET A 127 13.25 -5.15 4.72
N PRO A 128 12.84 -4.66 5.91
CA PRO A 128 11.44 -4.38 6.18
C PRO A 128 10.87 -3.40 5.15
N LEU A 129 9.60 -3.56 4.80
CA LEU A 129 8.87 -2.58 4.03
C LEU A 129 8.88 -1.26 4.79
N ALA A 130 9.43 -0.21 4.20
CA ALA A 130 9.52 1.09 4.84
C ALA A 130 8.26 1.93 4.57
N GLY A 131 7.78 2.63 5.59
CA GLY A 131 6.64 3.56 5.47
C GLY A 131 7.09 4.97 5.10
N THR A 132 6.17 5.92 5.21
CA THR A 132 6.46 7.36 5.06
C THR A 132 7.53 7.89 6.01
N ASP A 133 7.82 7.15 7.09
CA ASP A 133 8.82 7.49 8.11
C ASP A 133 10.12 6.66 7.97
N GLY A 134 10.30 5.90 6.88
CA GLY A 134 11.60 5.40 6.44
C GLY A 134 12.06 4.03 6.94
N ASP A 135 11.60 3.57 8.11
CA ASP A 135 12.17 2.32 8.69
C ASP A 135 11.20 1.14 8.77
N ALA A 136 9.89 1.40 8.79
CA ALA A 136 8.86 0.37 8.78
C ALA A 136 7.50 0.94 8.32
N GLN A 137 6.76 0.19 7.51
CA GLN A 137 5.41 0.52 7.06
C GLN A 137 4.44 0.54 8.23
N VAL A 138 4.64 -0.40 9.16
CA VAL A 138 3.82 -0.57 10.35
C VAL A 138 4.77 -0.80 11.52
N LYS A 139 4.96 0.22 12.36
CA LYS A 139 5.97 0.25 13.43
C LYS A 139 5.77 -0.81 14.53
N TRP A 140 4.60 -1.43 14.58
CA TRP A 140 4.27 -2.48 15.55
C TRP A 140 4.39 -3.89 14.99
N LEU A 141 4.68 -4.05 13.69
CA LEU A 141 5.11 -5.32 13.14
C LEU A 141 6.58 -5.56 13.53
N ASP A 142 6.90 -6.79 13.89
CA ASP A 142 8.24 -7.27 14.21
C ASP A 142 8.86 -7.92 12.97
N PRO A 143 9.93 -7.35 12.39
CA PRO A 143 10.57 -7.90 11.20
C PRO A 143 11.13 -9.31 11.30
N ALA A 144 11.35 -9.80 12.53
CA ALA A 144 11.83 -11.15 12.77
C ALA A 144 10.70 -12.17 12.89
N LEU A 145 9.46 -11.72 13.14
CA LEU A 145 8.32 -12.60 13.44
C LEU A 145 7.20 -12.50 12.41
N ASP A 146 6.94 -11.30 11.89
CA ASP A 146 5.79 -11.04 11.04
C ASP A 146 6.22 -11.03 9.57
N PHE A 147 5.75 -12.01 8.80
CA PHE A 147 6.07 -12.13 7.37
C PHE A 147 5.75 -10.86 6.57
N HIS A 148 4.58 -10.26 6.84
CA HIS A 148 4.13 -9.02 6.19
C HIS A 148 4.80 -7.74 6.67
N SER A 149 5.85 -7.85 7.48
CA SER A 149 6.77 -6.72 7.71
C SER A 149 7.73 -6.51 6.54
N LYS A 150 7.99 -7.54 5.71
CA LYS A 150 8.97 -7.53 4.61
C LYS A 150 8.36 -7.77 3.23
N ILE A 151 7.20 -8.42 3.19
CA ILE A 151 6.55 -8.83 1.95
C ILE A 151 5.08 -8.40 1.98
N GLU A 152 4.66 -7.71 0.93
CA GLU A 152 3.28 -7.27 0.79
C GLU A 152 2.33 -8.44 0.49
N PHE A 153 1.02 -8.28 0.70
CA PHE A 153 0.06 -9.33 0.36
C PHE A 153 -0.10 -9.55 -1.17
N LYS A 154 -0.62 -10.75 -1.51
CA LYS A 154 -1.08 -11.26 -2.81
C LYS A 154 -2.21 -10.52 -3.53
N TYR A 155 -2.04 -9.63 -4.52
CA TYR A 155 -3.20 -9.06 -5.25
C TYR A 155 -3.19 -9.29 -6.76
N PRO A 156 -4.02 -10.22 -7.28
CA PRO A 156 -4.20 -10.45 -8.71
C PRO A 156 -4.57 -9.18 -9.49
N LEU A 157 -4.04 -9.06 -10.71
CA LEU A 157 -4.31 -7.94 -11.61
C LEU A 157 -5.27 -8.33 -12.74
N SER A 158 -5.92 -7.30 -13.25
CA SER A 158 -6.72 -7.29 -14.48
C SER A 158 -6.43 -5.99 -15.23
N PHE A 159 -6.61 -6.00 -16.55
CA PHE A 159 -6.16 -4.92 -17.41
C PHE A 159 -7.29 -4.42 -18.30
N GLN A 160 -7.36 -3.11 -18.50
CA GLN A 160 -8.35 -2.49 -19.40
C GLN A 160 -7.72 -1.38 -20.21
N VAL A 161 -8.05 -1.32 -21.51
CA VAL A 161 -7.57 -0.25 -22.38
C VAL A 161 -8.41 1.00 -22.18
N PHE A 162 -7.75 2.16 -22.17
CA PHE A 162 -8.40 3.47 -22.19
C PHE A 162 -7.55 4.48 -22.98
N ARG A 163 -8.06 5.69 -23.18
CA ARG A 163 -7.33 6.80 -23.78
C ARG A 163 -6.80 7.70 -22.68
N ASP A 164 -5.49 7.95 -22.70
CA ASP A 164 -4.83 8.94 -21.85
C ASP A 164 -4.55 10.19 -22.68
N PHE A 165 -4.75 11.37 -22.10
CA PHE A 165 -4.66 12.65 -22.80
C PHE A 165 -3.58 13.51 -22.17
N TYR A 166 -2.88 14.29 -22.99
CA TYR A 166 -1.90 15.24 -22.50
C TYR A 166 -2.55 16.61 -22.30
N PHE A 167 -2.49 17.11 -21.08
CA PHE A 167 -2.92 18.46 -20.70
C PHE A 167 -2.27 18.85 -19.37
N HIS A 168 -2.27 20.14 -19.05
CA HIS A 168 -1.70 20.66 -17.79
C HIS A 168 -2.63 21.74 -17.24
N GLU A 169 -3.14 21.55 -16.02
CA GLU A 169 -4.07 22.46 -15.35
C GLU A 169 -5.30 22.84 -16.20
N ASP A 170 -5.89 21.85 -16.90
CA ASP A 170 -6.93 22.07 -17.90
C ASP A 170 -8.26 21.39 -17.50
N ALA A 171 -9.33 22.17 -17.41
CA ALA A 171 -10.64 21.66 -17.03
C ALA A 171 -11.27 20.76 -18.10
N VAL A 172 -11.09 21.08 -19.40
CA VAL A 172 -11.61 20.29 -20.53
C VAL A 172 -10.87 18.97 -20.60
N GLY A 173 -9.54 18.99 -20.47
CA GLY A 173 -8.72 17.78 -20.36
C GLY A 173 -9.13 16.91 -19.18
N GLY A 174 -9.34 17.53 -18.02
CA GLY A 174 -9.83 16.85 -16.82
C GLY A 174 -11.19 16.17 -17.03
N GLU A 175 -12.14 16.86 -17.66
CA GLU A 175 -13.45 16.28 -18.00
C GLU A 175 -13.34 15.10 -18.97
N LEU A 176 -12.49 15.22 -20.00
CA LEU A 176 -12.22 14.13 -20.96
C LEU A 176 -11.64 12.90 -20.26
N MET A 177 -10.63 13.10 -19.41
CA MET A 177 -9.98 12.02 -18.67
C MET A 177 -10.97 11.33 -17.72
N ILE A 178 -11.76 12.09 -16.98
CA ILE A 178 -12.81 11.54 -16.10
C ILE A 178 -13.83 10.75 -16.90
N ALA A 179 -14.25 11.23 -18.08
CA ALA A 179 -15.19 10.52 -18.93
C ALA A 179 -14.64 9.18 -19.43
N GLU A 180 -13.37 9.12 -19.86
CA GLU A 180 -12.74 7.87 -20.29
C GLU A 180 -12.50 6.91 -19.11
N LEU A 181 -12.12 7.41 -17.93
CA LEU A 181 -12.03 6.59 -16.72
C LEU A 181 -13.38 6.00 -16.32
N CYS A 182 -14.45 6.79 -16.34
CA CYS A 182 -15.81 6.31 -16.08
C CYS A 182 -16.27 5.26 -17.09
N LYS A 183 -15.88 5.42 -18.36
CA LYS A 183 -16.21 4.46 -19.41
C LYS A 183 -15.49 3.12 -19.19
N ALA A 184 -14.25 3.12 -18.72
CA ALA A 184 -13.50 1.90 -18.42
C ALA A 184 -13.95 1.27 -17.09
N LEU A 185 -14.00 2.05 -16.01
CA LEU A 185 -14.17 1.56 -14.64
C LEU A 185 -15.62 1.59 -14.12
N GLY A 186 -16.56 2.15 -14.87
CA GLY A 186 -17.97 2.31 -14.49
C GLY A 186 -18.27 3.66 -13.82
N PRO A 187 -19.30 3.79 -12.99
CA PRO A 187 -19.41 4.89 -12.05
C PRO A 187 -18.54 4.60 -10.81
N GLY A 188 -17.68 5.53 -10.41
CA GLY A 188 -16.85 5.36 -9.23
C GLY A 188 -17.66 5.57 -7.95
N GLU A 189 -17.18 5.01 -6.84
CA GLU A 189 -17.84 5.20 -5.55
C GLU A 189 -17.83 6.70 -5.17
N PRO A 190 -18.92 7.25 -4.60
CA PRO A 190 -18.91 8.60 -4.09
C PRO A 190 -17.89 8.75 -2.96
N ARG A 191 -17.33 9.96 -2.81
CA ARG A 191 -16.44 10.26 -1.69
C ARG A 191 -17.23 10.15 -0.37
N GLY A 192 -17.02 9.06 0.36
CA GLY A 192 -17.48 8.87 1.73
C GLY A 192 -16.31 8.83 2.72
N PRO A 193 -16.53 9.17 4.00
CA PRO A 193 -15.53 8.98 5.03
C PRO A 193 -15.11 7.50 5.07
N ASP A 194 -13.81 7.27 5.16
CA ASP A 194 -13.29 5.95 5.50
C ASP A 194 -13.68 5.69 6.97
N PHE A 195 -14.49 4.65 7.16
CA PHE A 195 -15.09 4.40 8.46
C PHE A 195 -14.12 3.76 9.45
N LEU A 196 -12.92 3.30 9.10
CA LEU A 196 -12.07 2.62 10.09
C LEU A 196 -10.93 3.52 10.56
N GLN A 197 -10.10 4.03 9.65
CA GLN A 197 -8.94 4.84 10.04
C GLN A 197 -9.33 6.17 10.71
N PHE A 198 -10.54 6.67 10.44
CA PHE A 198 -11.05 7.95 10.96
C PHE A 198 -12.11 7.79 12.04
N ARG A 199 -12.38 6.56 12.49
CA ARG A 199 -13.28 6.34 13.63
C ARG A 199 -12.68 6.92 14.89
N MET A 200 -13.52 7.61 15.65
CA MET A 200 -13.19 8.02 17.00
C MET A 200 -13.17 6.81 17.93
N ALA A 201 -12.41 6.91 19.01
CA ALA A 201 -12.32 5.83 19.99
C ALA A 201 -13.70 5.43 20.55
N SER A 202 -14.58 6.41 20.77
CA SER A 202 -15.95 6.20 21.25
C SER A 202 -16.86 5.46 20.27
N GLU A 203 -16.51 5.40 18.99
CA GLU A 203 -17.20 4.57 17.99
C GLU A 203 -16.75 3.11 18.12
N TYR A 204 -15.46 2.86 18.31
CA TYR A 204 -14.91 1.52 18.56
C TYR A 204 -15.37 0.92 19.89
N GLU A 205 -15.52 1.73 20.93
CA GLU A 205 -16.06 1.30 22.23
C GLU A 205 -17.49 0.74 22.12
N LYS A 206 -18.28 1.23 21.17
CA LYS A 206 -19.65 0.78 20.93
C LYS A 206 -19.74 -0.38 19.95
N ASP A 207 -18.68 -0.62 19.18
CA ASP A 207 -18.64 -1.66 18.16
C ASP A 207 -18.17 -3.00 18.77
N ASP A 208 -19.09 -3.93 18.94
CA ASP A 208 -18.86 -5.30 19.41
C ASP A 208 -18.44 -6.29 18.30
N HIS A 209 -18.37 -5.84 17.04
CA HIS A 209 -18.08 -6.68 15.87
C HIS A 209 -16.62 -6.60 15.43
N TRP A 210 -15.65 -6.43 16.33
CA TRP A 210 -14.24 -6.51 15.90
C TRP A 210 -13.95 -7.96 15.45
N PRO A 211 -13.13 -8.17 14.40
CA PRO A 211 -12.72 -9.52 13.96
C PRO A 211 -11.72 -10.10 14.98
N PHE A 212 -12.23 -10.55 16.12
CA PHE A 212 -11.44 -11.00 17.26
C PHE A 212 -10.75 -12.34 16.99
N ASN A 213 -9.44 -12.27 16.82
CA ASN A 213 -8.51 -13.38 16.95
C ASN A 213 -7.28 -12.91 17.74
N TRP A 214 -6.38 -13.84 18.07
CA TRP A 214 -5.17 -13.52 18.82
C TRP A 214 -4.17 -12.63 18.05
N LEU A 215 -4.25 -12.62 16.72
CA LEU A 215 -3.45 -11.78 15.83
C LEU A 215 -3.83 -10.30 16.03
N LEU A 216 -5.12 -9.98 16.00
CA LEU A 216 -5.62 -8.63 16.26
C LEU A 216 -5.15 -8.13 17.64
N ILE A 217 -5.34 -8.95 18.68
CA ILE A 217 -4.91 -8.61 20.04
C ILE A 217 -3.41 -8.33 20.07
N ASN A 218 -2.59 -9.23 19.52
CA ASN A 218 -1.14 -9.08 19.49
C ASN A 218 -0.72 -7.76 18.80
N HIS A 219 -1.29 -7.45 17.64
CA HIS A 219 -0.96 -6.25 16.88
C HIS A 219 -1.37 -4.95 17.58
N VAL A 220 -2.59 -4.87 18.12
CA VAL A 220 -3.06 -3.72 18.90
C VAL A 220 -2.17 -3.51 20.13
N VAL A 221 -1.79 -4.59 20.81
CA VAL A 221 -0.93 -4.52 22.00
C VAL A 221 0.47 -4.03 21.65
N ARG A 222 1.06 -4.51 20.54
CA ARG A 222 2.37 -4.03 20.06
C ARG A 222 2.32 -2.55 19.67
N SER A 223 1.24 -2.09 19.04
CA SER A 223 1.01 -0.66 18.78
C SER A 223 1.03 0.16 20.08
N VAL A 224 0.18 -0.22 21.05
CA VAL A 224 0.12 0.47 22.35
C VAL A 224 1.49 0.49 23.04
N LEU A 225 2.20 -0.65 23.04
CA LEU A 225 3.53 -0.75 23.64
C LEU A 225 4.53 0.18 22.95
N SER A 226 4.52 0.26 21.62
CA SER A 226 5.36 1.16 20.84
C SER A 226 5.14 2.63 21.23
N HIS A 227 3.87 3.05 21.33
CA HIS A 227 3.51 4.40 21.78
C HIS A 227 3.95 4.69 23.21
N VAL A 228 3.70 3.76 24.14
CA VAL A 228 4.08 3.91 25.55
C VAL A 228 5.60 4.03 25.71
N VAL A 229 6.38 3.22 24.99
CA VAL A 229 7.85 3.29 25.01
C VAL A 229 8.33 4.62 24.44
N ARG A 230 7.74 5.08 23.33
CA ARG A 230 8.06 6.37 22.73
C ARG A 230 7.83 7.53 23.71
N ASP A 231 6.66 7.57 24.34
CA ASP A 231 6.26 8.69 25.20
C ASP A 231 6.94 8.67 26.58
N LEU A 232 7.40 7.50 27.05
CA LEU A 232 8.28 7.40 28.21
C LEU A 232 9.73 7.82 27.93
N THR A 233 10.14 7.91 26.65
CA THR A 233 11.50 8.30 26.28
C THR A 233 11.62 9.83 26.27
N PRO A 234 12.51 10.44 27.08
CA PRO A 234 12.63 11.90 27.16
C PRO A 234 12.97 12.51 25.79
N ARG A 235 12.24 13.56 25.39
CA ARG A 235 12.54 14.37 24.20
C ARG A 235 12.64 15.86 24.56
N TYR A 236 13.54 16.57 23.90
CA TYR A 236 13.86 17.97 24.19
C TYR A 236 12.70 18.97 23.97
N SER A 237 11.66 18.59 23.21
CA SER A 237 10.63 19.52 22.71
C SER A 237 9.32 19.58 23.51
N TYR A 238 9.15 18.78 24.57
CA TYR A 238 7.89 18.70 25.33
C TYR A 238 8.06 18.95 26.81
N LYS A 239 6.95 19.34 27.47
CA LYS A 239 6.90 19.43 28.93
C LYS A 239 7.21 18.06 29.51
N PRO A 240 8.06 17.96 30.55
CA PRO A 240 8.28 16.70 31.24
C PRO A 240 6.94 16.12 31.71
N LEU A 241 6.79 14.80 31.56
CA LEU A 241 5.70 14.06 32.20
C LEU A 241 5.75 14.27 33.72
N ASN A 242 4.59 14.49 34.33
CA ASN A 242 4.48 14.46 35.79
C ASN A 242 4.58 13.01 36.31
N ASP A 243 4.87 12.85 37.60
CA ASP A 243 5.05 11.51 38.21
C ASP A 243 3.84 10.60 38.01
N GLU A 244 2.63 11.17 38.06
CA GLU A 244 1.36 10.48 37.79
C GLU A 244 1.28 9.95 36.35
N GLY A 245 1.58 10.79 35.35
CA GLY A 245 1.60 10.38 33.95
C GLY A 245 2.66 9.31 33.66
N VAL A 246 3.83 9.40 34.31
CA VAL A 246 4.86 8.35 34.23
C VAL A 246 4.35 7.04 34.84
N ALA A 247 3.67 7.09 35.98
CA ALA A 247 3.11 5.92 36.64
C ALA A 247 2.02 5.25 35.76
N GLU A 248 1.13 6.04 35.18
CA GLU A 248 0.08 5.55 34.28
C GLU A 248 0.67 4.90 33.01
N LEU A 249 1.61 5.55 32.34
CA LEU A 249 2.26 4.95 31.16
C LEU A 249 3.02 3.66 31.52
N LYS A 250 3.65 3.58 32.70
CA LYS A 250 4.28 2.33 33.18
C LYS A 250 3.26 1.23 33.45
N ARG A 251 2.07 1.58 33.98
CA ARG A 251 0.96 0.63 34.17
C ARG A 251 0.47 0.09 32.83
N LEU A 252 0.26 0.95 31.84
CA LEU A 252 -0.11 0.53 30.48
C LEU A 252 0.96 -0.36 29.86
N ARG A 253 2.26 -0.03 30.02
CA ARG A 253 3.38 -0.86 29.57
C ARG A 253 3.31 -2.27 30.15
N ALA A 254 3.11 -2.39 31.46
CA ALA A 254 3.02 -3.69 32.13
C ALA A 254 1.81 -4.49 31.63
N GLY A 255 0.65 -3.83 31.46
CA GLY A 255 -0.55 -4.46 30.87
C GLY A 255 -0.31 -4.96 29.45
N ALA A 256 0.35 -4.17 28.60
CA ALA A 256 0.70 -4.56 27.25
C ALA A 256 1.64 -5.78 27.22
N ILE A 257 2.70 -5.78 28.06
CA ILE A 257 3.61 -6.92 28.18
C ILE A 257 2.85 -8.19 28.59
N GLY A 258 1.95 -8.10 29.57
CA GLY A 258 1.13 -9.23 30.01
C GLY A 258 0.24 -9.81 28.90
N TRP A 259 -0.33 -8.96 28.04
CA TRP A 259 -1.06 -9.42 26.86
C TRP A 259 -0.16 -10.12 25.84
N LEU A 260 1.02 -9.57 25.55
CA LEU A 260 1.97 -10.21 24.62
C LEU A 260 2.43 -11.56 25.12
N GLU A 261 2.67 -11.71 26.43
CA GLU A 261 3.02 -12.99 27.05
C GLU A 261 1.91 -14.03 26.87
N ARG A 262 0.63 -13.64 26.98
CA ARG A 262 -0.50 -14.52 26.69
C ARG A 262 -0.53 -14.92 25.22
N CYS A 263 -0.37 -13.96 24.30
CA CYS A 263 -0.37 -14.22 22.85
C CYS A 263 0.71 -15.23 22.42
N ARG A 264 1.88 -15.27 23.08
CA ARG A 264 2.98 -16.18 22.72
C ARG A 264 2.64 -17.67 22.78
N ALA A 265 1.66 -18.05 23.61
CA ALA A 265 1.28 -19.45 23.80
C ALA A 265 0.15 -19.92 22.87
N LEU A 266 -0.33 -19.03 21.99
CA LEU A 266 -1.59 -19.20 21.26
C LEU A 266 -1.35 -19.10 19.75
N THR A 267 -2.19 -19.77 18.97
CA THR A 267 -2.16 -19.64 17.51
C THR A 267 -2.77 -18.28 17.14
N PRO A 268 -2.10 -17.45 16.32
CA PRO A 268 -2.59 -16.09 16.03
C PRO A 268 -4.03 -16.03 15.48
N MET A 269 -4.45 -17.03 14.71
CA MET A 269 -5.75 -17.04 14.05
C MET A 269 -6.83 -17.81 14.82
N ASP A 270 -6.51 -18.36 15.98
CA ASP A 270 -7.51 -19.01 16.81
C ASP A 270 -8.51 -17.99 17.35
N ASP A 271 -9.76 -18.46 17.50
CA ASP A 271 -10.84 -17.72 18.12
C ASP A 271 -10.50 -17.30 19.57
N VAL A 272 -10.97 -16.12 19.95
CA VAL A 272 -10.86 -15.62 21.33
C VAL A 272 -12.18 -15.87 22.06
N ASP A 273 -12.16 -16.35 23.31
CA ASP A 273 -13.40 -16.54 24.07
C ASP A 273 -14.05 -15.19 24.48
N ALA A 274 -15.35 -15.21 24.77
CA ALA A 274 -16.12 -14.00 25.04
C ALA A 274 -15.63 -13.20 26.25
N ASP A 275 -15.16 -13.87 27.30
CA ASP A 275 -14.65 -13.21 28.51
C ASP A 275 -13.33 -12.49 28.19
N THR A 276 -12.43 -13.17 27.47
CA THR A 276 -11.18 -12.58 27.00
C THR A 276 -11.43 -11.39 26.08
N ARG A 277 -12.39 -11.46 25.15
CA ARG A 277 -12.80 -10.32 24.29
C ARG A 277 -13.25 -9.14 25.15
N ALA A 278 -14.11 -9.37 26.14
CA ALA A 278 -14.60 -8.31 27.03
C ALA A 278 -13.48 -7.66 27.86
N ILE A 279 -12.59 -8.48 28.44
CA ILE A 279 -11.43 -8.00 29.22
C ILE A 279 -10.48 -7.18 28.33
N PHE A 280 -10.22 -7.65 27.10
CA PHE A 280 -9.36 -6.94 26.16
C PHE A 280 -9.94 -5.58 25.76
N ARG A 281 -11.24 -5.51 25.44
CA ARG A 281 -11.90 -4.24 25.11
C ARG A 281 -11.83 -3.26 26.27
N ALA A 282 -12.12 -3.72 27.48
CA ALA A 282 -12.00 -2.88 28.67
C ALA A 282 -10.58 -2.34 28.87
N TRP A 283 -9.56 -3.19 28.66
CA TRP A 283 -8.15 -2.76 28.70
C TRP A 283 -7.82 -1.73 27.62
N TRP A 284 -8.26 -1.93 26.38
CA TRP A 284 -8.04 -0.97 25.30
C TRP A 284 -8.74 0.37 25.56
N THR A 285 -9.97 0.36 26.06
CA THR A 285 -10.70 1.57 26.48
C THR A 285 -9.97 2.31 27.60
N ASP A 286 -9.40 1.59 28.57
CA ASP A 286 -8.57 2.19 29.63
C ASP A 286 -7.29 2.84 29.07
N VAL A 287 -6.64 2.23 28.06
CA VAL A 287 -5.50 2.84 27.34
C VAL A 287 -5.93 4.17 26.72
N VAL A 288 -7.04 4.20 25.98
CA VAL A 288 -7.56 5.41 25.32
C VAL A 288 -7.83 6.53 26.33
N HIS A 289 -8.56 6.23 27.41
CA HIS A 289 -8.86 7.22 28.45
C HIS A 289 -7.61 7.74 29.15
N THR A 290 -6.64 6.86 29.40
CA THR A 290 -5.36 7.25 30.00
C THR A 290 -4.63 8.25 29.09
N TYR A 291 -4.54 7.97 27.78
CA TYR A 291 -3.94 8.89 26.82
C TYR A 291 -4.67 10.23 26.71
N GLU A 292 -6.01 10.23 26.82
CA GLU A 292 -6.78 11.47 26.86
C GLU A 292 -6.45 12.33 28.08
N ASN A 293 -6.22 11.70 29.24
CA ASN A 293 -5.84 12.39 30.48
C ASN A 293 -4.42 12.96 30.43
N VAL A 294 -3.48 12.27 29.78
CA VAL A 294 -2.07 12.69 29.72
C VAL A 294 -1.69 13.44 28.44
N LYS A 295 -2.63 13.68 27.50
CA LYS A 295 -2.38 14.24 26.15
C LYS A 295 -1.58 15.55 26.11
N GLN A 296 -1.57 16.33 27.18
CA GLN A 296 -0.79 17.57 27.28
C GLN A 296 0.71 17.36 27.57
N TYR A 297 1.10 16.12 27.88
CA TYR A 297 2.46 15.72 28.26
C TYR A 297 3.09 14.69 27.31
N VAL A 298 2.32 14.15 26.36
CA VAL A 298 2.74 13.08 25.45
C VAL A 298 2.56 13.47 24.00
N TYR A 299 3.22 12.74 23.09
CA TYR A 299 3.03 12.93 21.64
C TYR A 299 1.83 12.13 21.11
N THR A 300 1.52 10.99 21.71
CA THR A 300 0.42 10.14 21.24
C THR A 300 -0.94 10.71 21.64
N TYR A 301 -1.84 10.84 20.67
CA TYR A 301 -3.23 11.20 20.93
C TYR A 301 -4.11 9.95 21.01
N SER A 302 -5.24 10.06 21.70
CA SER A 302 -6.28 9.03 21.74
C SER A 302 -6.78 8.66 20.32
N SER A 303 -6.82 9.64 19.41
CA SER A 303 -7.11 9.42 17.98
C SER A 303 -6.05 8.58 17.27
N THR A 304 -4.78 8.68 17.66
CA THR A 304 -3.71 7.82 17.13
C THR A 304 -3.94 6.36 17.55
N ILE A 305 -4.28 6.12 18.82
CA ILE A 305 -4.61 4.78 19.31
C ILE A 305 -5.83 4.18 18.59
N ALA A 306 -6.85 4.99 18.32
CA ALA A 306 -8.02 4.57 17.53
C ALA A 306 -7.67 4.24 16.08
N SER A 307 -6.87 5.08 15.42
CA SER A 307 -6.38 4.83 14.06
C SER A 307 -5.59 3.52 13.97
N ASP A 308 -4.72 3.26 14.96
CA ASP A 308 -3.92 2.04 15.04
C ASP A 308 -4.77 0.77 15.23
N LEU A 309 -5.86 0.84 15.99
CA LEU A 309 -6.85 -0.25 16.06
C LEU A 309 -7.47 -0.49 14.67
N GLY A 310 -7.87 0.57 13.96
CA GLY A 310 -8.38 0.46 12.60
C GLY A 310 -7.38 -0.19 11.63
N ASN A 311 -6.11 0.20 11.72
CA ASN A 311 -5.02 -0.39 10.92
C ASN A 311 -4.79 -1.87 11.27
N ALA A 312 -4.78 -2.22 12.56
CA ALA A 312 -4.64 -3.61 13.02
C ALA A 312 -5.81 -4.49 12.55
N ILE A 313 -7.04 -3.96 12.57
CA ILE A 313 -8.22 -4.64 12.01
C ILE A 313 -8.05 -4.89 10.51
N ASN A 314 -7.67 -3.88 9.73
CA ASN A 314 -7.44 -4.02 8.29
C ASN A 314 -6.33 -5.05 7.99
N HIS A 315 -5.24 -5.04 8.75
CA HIS A 315 -4.16 -6.02 8.62
C HIS A 315 -4.66 -7.43 8.95
N THR A 316 -5.43 -7.59 10.02
CA THR A 316 -6.01 -8.88 10.42
C THR A 316 -6.91 -9.45 9.32
N ILE A 317 -7.77 -8.63 8.72
CA ILE A 317 -8.65 -9.04 7.61
C ILE A 317 -7.83 -9.49 6.39
N ARG A 318 -6.74 -8.80 6.07
CA ARG A 318 -5.82 -9.22 4.98
C ARG A 318 -5.17 -10.56 5.28
N CYS A 319 -4.72 -10.79 6.51
CA CYS A 319 -4.20 -12.09 6.95
C CYS A 319 -5.26 -13.19 6.85
N MET A 320 -6.52 -12.92 7.24
CA MET A 320 -7.63 -13.86 7.08
C MET A 320 -7.87 -14.21 5.60
N ALA A 321 -7.89 -13.21 4.73
CA ALA A 321 -8.07 -13.39 3.28
C ALA A 321 -6.96 -14.25 2.63
N GLU A 322 -5.71 -14.11 3.11
CA GLU A 322 -4.59 -14.88 2.61
C GLU A 322 -4.62 -16.35 3.05
N GLN A 323 -5.25 -16.69 4.18
CA GLN A 323 -5.28 -18.07 4.64
C GLN A 323 -6.14 -18.96 3.73
N ASN A 324 -7.40 -18.59 3.55
CA ASN A 324 -8.35 -19.23 2.63
C ASN A 324 -9.66 -18.43 2.55
N VAL A 325 -10.54 -18.83 1.64
CA VAL A 325 -11.84 -18.17 1.42
C VAL A 325 -12.78 -18.34 2.62
N GLU A 326 -12.73 -19.46 3.34
CA GLU A 326 -13.62 -19.74 4.48
C GLU A 326 -13.31 -18.84 5.69
N ALA A 327 -12.05 -18.47 5.89
CA ALA A 327 -11.65 -17.54 6.96
C ALA A 327 -12.30 -16.15 6.78
N LEU A 328 -12.69 -15.76 5.56
CA LEU A 328 -13.41 -14.50 5.34
C LEU A 328 -14.86 -14.55 5.82
N ASP A 329 -15.47 -15.74 5.96
CA ASP A 329 -16.83 -15.88 6.48
C ASP A 329 -16.93 -15.49 7.96
N GLU A 330 -15.79 -15.49 8.67
CA GLU A 330 -15.68 -15.04 10.07
C GLU A 330 -15.49 -13.53 10.20
N VAL A 331 -15.13 -12.83 9.11
CA VAL A 331 -14.98 -11.38 9.12
C VAL A 331 -16.37 -10.74 9.15
N PRO A 332 -16.67 -9.85 10.12
CA PRO A 332 -17.96 -9.21 10.15
C PRO A 332 -18.21 -8.39 8.88
N LEU A 333 -19.38 -8.61 8.25
CA LEU A 333 -19.68 -8.11 6.90
C LEU A 333 -19.51 -6.59 6.74
N SER A 334 -19.76 -5.82 7.80
CA SER A 334 -19.56 -4.37 7.82
C SER A 334 -18.10 -3.97 7.57
N TYR A 335 -17.15 -4.71 8.15
CA TYR A 335 -15.72 -4.51 7.97
C TYR A 335 -15.27 -4.95 6.59
N LEU A 336 -15.73 -6.12 6.12
CA LEU A 336 -15.39 -6.62 4.79
C LEU A 336 -15.92 -5.70 3.69
N THR A 337 -17.17 -5.24 3.80
CA THR A 337 -17.79 -4.29 2.88
C THR A 337 -17.06 -2.95 2.91
N ASN A 338 -16.67 -2.46 4.09
CA ASN A 338 -15.90 -1.23 4.20
C ASN A 338 -14.53 -1.36 3.55
N PHE A 339 -13.84 -2.47 3.78
CA PHE A 339 -12.54 -2.76 3.20
C PHE A 339 -12.62 -2.82 1.67
N ALA A 340 -13.54 -3.63 1.12
CA ALA A 340 -13.78 -3.69 -0.32
C ALA A 340 -14.12 -2.31 -0.91
N ARG A 341 -14.99 -1.54 -0.26
CA ARG A 341 -15.34 -0.17 -0.70
C ARG A 341 -14.14 0.78 -0.72
N ARG A 342 -13.14 0.62 0.15
CA ARG A 342 -11.90 1.41 0.09
C ARG A 342 -11.06 1.08 -1.15
N ASN A 343 -11.21 -0.14 -1.67
CA ASN A 343 -10.48 -0.66 -2.83
C ASN A 343 -11.15 -0.32 -4.16
N HIS A 344 -12.42 0.06 -4.13
CA HIS A 344 -13.08 0.61 -5.29
C HIS A 344 -12.57 2.02 -5.61
N TRP A 345 -12.31 2.26 -6.89
CA TRP A 345 -11.94 3.58 -7.37
C TRP A 345 -13.06 4.59 -7.06
N LYS A 346 -12.65 5.81 -6.69
CA LYS A 346 -13.58 6.89 -6.38
C LYS A 346 -13.72 7.78 -7.60
N THR A 347 -14.93 8.23 -7.89
CA THR A 347 -15.14 9.18 -8.99
C THR A 347 -14.33 10.45 -8.70
N PRO A 348 -13.38 10.84 -9.57
CA PRO A 348 -12.65 12.08 -9.40
C PRO A 348 -13.59 13.29 -9.39
N THR A 349 -13.17 14.33 -8.67
CA THR A 349 -13.76 15.65 -8.79
C THR A 349 -13.17 16.36 -10.01
N ILE A 350 -13.89 17.36 -10.53
CA ILE A 350 -13.37 18.22 -11.62
C ILE A 350 -12.01 18.82 -11.23
N ARG A 351 -11.85 19.20 -9.96
CA ARG A 351 -10.56 19.71 -9.45
C ARG A 351 -9.45 18.67 -9.55
N ASP A 352 -9.70 17.41 -9.22
CA ASP A 352 -8.69 16.36 -9.41
C ASP A 352 -8.36 16.19 -10.90
N GLY A 353 -9.40 16.27 -11.76
CA GLY A 353 -9.25 16.19 -13.20
C GLY A 353 -8.32 17.26 -13.78
N GLN A 354 -8.36 18.49 -13.27
CA GLN A 354 -7.55 19.60 -13.79
C GLN A 354 -6.04 19.33 -13.80
N TYR A 355 -5.52 18.65 -12.76
CA TYR A 355 -4.08 18.46 -12.57
C TYR A 355 -3.58 17.08 -13.03
N ARG A 356 -4.44 16.25 -13.63
CA ARG A 356 -4.17 14.82 -13.93
C ARG A 356 -3.82 13.97 -12.70
N HIS A 357 -3.75 14.56 -11.51
CA HIS A 357 -3.49 13.91 -10.24
C HIS A 357 -4.80 13.61 -9.52
N PHE A 358 -5.11 12.32 -9.37
CA PHE A 358 -6.37 11.88 -8.80
C PHE A 358 -6.24 11.48 -7.33
N ASN A 359 -7.11 11.95 -6.45
CA ASN A 359 -7.16 11.46 -5.07
C ASN A 359 -7.81 10.06 -4.95
N THR A 360 -7.41 9.12 -5.81
CA THR A 360 -7.85 7.72 -5.84
C THR A 360 -6.72 6.85 -6.38
N ALA A 361 -6.64 5.58 -5.97
CA ALA A 361 -5.65 4.65 -6.51
C ALA A 361 -5.96 4.34 -7.98
N LEU A 362 -5.19 4.93 -8.89
CA LEU A 362 -5.23 4.65 -10.32
C LEU A 362 -3.84 4.18 -10.74
N HIS A 363 -3.76 2.91 -11.12
CA HIS A 363 -2.52 2.29 -11.61
C HIS A 363 -2.62 2.15 -13.13
N GLN A 364 -1.51 2.33 -13.82
CA GLN A 364 -1.49 2.46 -15.27
C GLN A 364 -0.22 1.84 -15.87
N MET A 365 -0.31 1.35 -17.10
CA MET A 365 0.82 1.10 -17.98
C MET A 365 0.60 1.89 -19.27
N LEU A 366 1.69 2.31 -19.92
CA LEU A 366 1.69 3.09 -21.15
C LEU A 366 0.93 4.42 -21.00
N GLY A 367 0.73 5.15 -22.10
CA GLY A 367 0.20 6.52 -22.06
C GLY A 367 1.21 7.51 -21.49
N TYR A 368 0.69 8.63 -21.00
CA TYR A 368 1.46 9.73 -20.42
C TYR A 368 1.67 9.57 -18.91
N GLY A 369 0.78 8.84 -18.24
CA GLY A 369 0.77 8.73 -16.78
C GLY A 369 0.28 10.01 -16.10
N SER A 370 0.33 10.01 -14.76
CA SER A 370 0.01 11.15 -13.92
C SER A 370 0.91 11.24 -12.69
N GLY A 371 1.18 12.45 -12.23
CA GLY A 371 1.99 12.70 -11.05
C GLY A 371 1.56 14.01 -10.37
N PRO A 372 1.87 14.18 -9.07
CA PRO A 372 1.69 15.46 -8.38
C PRO A 372 2.76 16.51 -8.76
N GLN A 373 3.85 16.10 -9.41
CA GLN A 373 4.97 16.97 -9.78
C GLN A 373 5.40 16.70 -11.24
N ASP A 374 6.69 16.87 -11.58
CA ASP A 374 7.16 16.99 -12.96
C ASP A 374 7.65 15.66 -13.59
N ALA A 375 7.49 14.50 -12.94
CA ALA A 375 8.02 13.23 -13.48
C ALA A 375 7.46 12.92 -14.86
N THR A 376 6.17 13.18 -15.09
CA THR A 376 5.51 12.91 -16.38
C THR A 376 6.05 13.80 -17.51
N GLU A 377 6.45 15.02 -17.19
CA GLU A 377 7.04 16.00 -18.10
C GLU A 377 8.51 15.67 -18.37
N GLN A 378 9.25 15.26 -17.34
CA GLN A 378 10.65 14.84 -17.47
C GLN A 378 10.82 13.56 -18.29
N HIS A 379 9.82 12.67 -18.24
CA HIS A 379 9.81 11.38 -18.92
C HIS A 379 8.82 11.34 -20.11
N PHE A 380 8.48 12.50 -20.68
CA PHE A 380 7.47 12.61 -21.75
C PHE A 380 7.79 11.77 -22.99
N GLU A 381 9.07 11.57 -23.31
CA GLU A 381 9.51 10.76 -24.46
C GLU A 381 9.70 9.27 -24.13
N ASP A 382 9.77 8.93 -22.84
CA ASP A 382 9.95 7.57 -22.35
C ASP A 382 8.63 6.79 -22.36
N ILE A 383 8.74 5.47 -22.18
CA ILE A 383 7.60 4.57 -22.05
C ILE A 383 7.33 4.29 -20.58
N LEU A 384 6.11 4.60 -20.13
CA LEU A 384 5.62 4.21 -18.81
C LEU A 384 5.39 2.69 -18.75
N LEU A 385 6.27 1.95 -18.08
CA LEU A 385 6.09 0.51 -17.87
C LEU A 385 5.05 0.20 -16.81
N LEU A 386 5.05 0.96 -15.72
CA LEU A 386 4.10 0.81 -14.62
C LEU A 386 4.04 2.11 -13.82
N GLN A 387 2.84 2.58 -13.55
CA GLN A 387 2.52 3.60 -12.56
C GLN A 387 1.71 2.96 -11.45
N MET A 388 2.10 3.23 -10.22
CA MET A 388 1.36 2.88 -9.03
C MET A 388 1.07 4.15 -8.25
N GLN A 389 -0.18 4.59 -8.26
CA GLN A 389 -0.61 5.64 -7.34
C GLN A 389 -0.84 5.09 -5.93
N GLY A 390 -0.67 5.95 -4.93
CA GLY A 390 -0.84 5.64 -3.52
C GLY A 390 -2.15 4.96 -3.21
N ASP A 391 -2.08 3.91 -2.40
CA ASP A 391 -3.22 3.06 -2.10
C ASP A 391 -3.22 2.64 -0.64
N ARG A 392 -4.03 3.36 0.16
CA ARG A 392 -4.18 3.17 1.61
C ARG A 392 -4.63 1.78 2.03
N ALA A 393 -5.15 0.99 1.12
CA ALA A 393 -5.72 -0.31 1.45
C ALA A 393 -4.86 -1.46 0.92
N PHE A 394 -3.82 -1.15 0.14
CA PHE A 394 -2.99 -2.14 -0.50
C PHE A 394 -1.53 -2.09 -0.04
N LEU A 395 -0.85 -0.96 -0.26
CA LEU A 395 0.56 -0.81 0.04
C LEU A 395 0.70 0.09 1.26
N ASP A 396 0.87 -0.46 2.46
CA ASP A 396 1.05 0.40 3.64
C ASP A 396 2.33 1.25 3.52
N TRP A 397 3.34 0.71 2.82
CA TRP A 397 4.56 1.42 2.42
C TRP A 397 4.35 2.49 1.34
N HIS A 398 3.21 2.48 0.64
CA HIS A 398 2.83 3.43 -0.40
C HIS A 398 1.35 3.87 -0.21
N ALA A 399 0.97 4.15 1.04
CA ALA A 399 -0.42 4.43 1.42
C ALA A 399 -0.84 5.87 1.14
N ASN A 400 0.10 6.80 0.92
CA ASN A 400 -0.26 8.18 0.62
C ASN A 400 -0.79 8.30 -0.81
N ILE A 401 -2.11 8.39 -0.97
CA ILE A 401 -2.79 8.57 -2.27
C ILE A 401 -2.33 9.81 -3.05
N GLY A 402 -1.71 10.78 -2.37
CA GLY A 402 -1.07 11.95 -2.99
C GLY A 402 0.31 11.65 -3.58
N CYS A 403 0.81 10.42 -3.47
CA CYS A 403 2.08 10.00 -4.04
C CYS A 403 1.92 9.02 -5.19
N THR A 404 2.86 9.05 -6.13
CA THR A 404 2.90 8.16 -7.28
C THR A 404 4.31 7.61 -7.51
N LEU A 405 4.40 6.30 -7.66
CA LEU A 405 5.59 5.58 -8.10
C LEU A 405 5.47 5.25 -9.59
N HIS A 406 6.45 5.62 -10.39
CA HIS A 406 6.51 5.27 -11.80
C HIS A 406 7.75 4.45 -12.12
N PHE A 407 7.67 3.65 -13.18
CA PHE A 407 8.78 2.95 -13.82
C PHE A 407 8.82 3.34 -15.30
N TRP A 408 9.89 3.98 -15.72
CA TRP A 408 10.08 4.51 -17.07
C TRP A 408 11.19 3.76 -17.79
N ILE A 409 11.04 3.56 -19.11
CA ILE A 409 12.08 3.03 -19.97
C ILE A 409 12.17 3.85 -21.26
N ASP A 410 13.39 4.17 -21.67
CA ASP A 410 13.66 4.75 -22.98
C ASP A 410 13.23 3.78 -24.11
N ARG A 411 12.75 4.32 -25.24
CA ARG A 411 12.28 3.51 -26.38
C ARG A 411 13.37 2.63 -26.96
N ASP A 412 14.57 3.17 -27.16
CA ASP A 412 15.67 2.42 -27.74
C ASP A 412 16.10 1.26 -26.82
N ALA A 413 16.05 1.47 -25.50
CA ALA A 413 16.27 0.41 -24.51
C ALA A 413 15.18 -0.66 -24.55
N LEU A 414 13.90 -0.27 -24.66
CA LEU A 414 12.79 -1.21 -24.79
C LEU A 414 12.89 -2.04 -26.07
N ASP A 415 13.23 -1.44 -27.20
CA ASP A 415 13.42 -2.13 -28.49
C ASP A 415 14.53 -3.20 -28.41
N ARG A 416 15.54 -2.98 -27.56
CA ARG A 416 16.61 -3.94 -27.27
C ARG A 416 16.31 -4.89 -26.11
N LEU A 417 15.15 -4.76 -25.47
CA LEU A 417 14.77 -5.48 -24.24
C LEU A 417 15.77 -5.27 -23.07
N ASP A 418 16.43 -4.10 -23.02
CA ASP A 418 17.40 -3.74 -21.99
C ASP A 418 16.70 -3.12 -20.76
N PHE A 419 15.96 -3.95 -20.03
CA PHE A 419 15.23 -3.52 -18.82
C PHE A 419 16.14 -3.09 -17.65
N ALA A 420 17.46 -3.27 -17.77
CA ALA A 420 18.41 -2.71 -16.81
C ALA A 420 18.50 -1.17 -16.89
N LYS A 421 17.94 -0.56 -17.94
CA LYS A 421 17.84 0.90 -18.12
C LYS A 421 16.60 1.53 -17.52
N VAL A 422 15.72 0.73 -16.90
CA VAL A 422 14.53 1.27 -16.24
C VAL A 422 14.93 2.18 -15.08
N VAL A 423 14.25 3.31 -14.99
CA VAL A 423 14.36 4.26 -13.88
C VAL A 423 13.02 4.37 -13.16
N ALA A 424 13.05 4.62 -11.86
CA ALA A 424 11.86 4.89 -11.07
C ALA A 424 11.84 6.32 -10.56
N THR A 425 10.64 6.89 -10.49
CA THR A 425 10.37 8.18 -9.85
C THR A 425 9.33 7.97 -8.77
N TYR A 426 9.49 8.65 -7.63
CA TYR A 426 8.51 8.70 -6.57
C TYR A 426 8.23 10.15 -6.18
N GLU A 427 7.02 10.61 -6.40
CA GLU A 427 6.61 12.00 -6.18
C GLU A 427 5.40 12.06 -5.26
N CYS A 428 5.30 13.09 -4.42
CA CYS A 428 4.22 13.31 -3.47
C CYS A 428 3.76 14.78 -3.48
N ASP A 429 2.46 15.01 -3.30
CA ASP A 429 1.87 16.33 -2.96
C ASP A 429 2.04 16.68 -1.47
#